data_AF-A0A8T4EVH8-F1
#
_entry.id   AF-A0A8T4EVH8-F1
#
_cell.length_a   1.000
_cell.length_b   1.000
_cell.length_c   1.000
_cell.angle_alpha   90.00
_cell.angle_beta   90.00
_cell.angle_gamma   90.00
#
_symmetry.space_group_name_H-M   'P 1'
#
loop_
_entity.id
_entity.type
_entity.pdbx_description
1 polymer ?
#
loop_
_entity_poly.entity_id
_entity_poly.type
_entity_poly.pdbx_seq_one_letter_code
_entity_poly.pdbx_strand_id
1 'polypeptide(L)'
;MKKEEIEGLKAELNELKSAISQLSKKGNDVFIAQLKTMNIPSKIKMAEATQADKDLAAAKRLLADARKEIPEGAMLKENFNKASGAFEQVLNHLAQAKAALKEENKKEARELYREAAKRFPALSGEQKKKIMPDCRVIVESIK
;
A
#
# COMPACT_ATOMS: atom_id res chain seq x y z
N MET A 1 4.40 -13.32 -18.07
CA MET A 1 5.15 -13.92 -16.94
C MET A 1 6.35 -13.07 -16.52
N LYS A 2 7.54 -13.15 -17.16
CA LYS A 2 8.75 -12.43 -16.64
C LYS A 2 8.63 -10.90 -16.59
N LYS A 3 7.89 -10.29 -17.52
CA LYS A 3 7.63 -8.84 -17.56
C LYS A 3 6.76 -8.36 -16.38
N GLU A 4 5.77 -9.15 -15.97
CA GLU A 4 4.89 -8.85 -14.83
C GLU A 4 5.66 -8.95 -13.51
N GLU A 5 6.60 -9.90 -13.40
CA GLU A 5 7.49 -10.00 -12.24
C GLU A 5 8.42 -8.80 -12.12
N ILE A 6 8.96 -8.29 -13.22
CA ILE A 6 9.81 -7.09 -13.22
C ILE A 6 9.00 -5.86 -12.79
N GLU A 7 7.78 -5.71 -13.30
CA GLU A 7 6.88 -4.62 -12.87
C GLU A 7 6.51 -4.74 -11.38
N GLY A 8 6.29 -5.96 -10.89
CA GLY A 8 6.13 -6.23 -9.45
C GLY A 8 7.32 -5.77 -8.62
N LEU A 9 8.55 -6.07 -9.07
CA LEU A 9 9.78 -5.63 -8.38
C LEU A 9 9.94 -4.10 -8.38
N LYS A 10 9.54 -3.42 -9.47
CA LYS A 10 9.54 -1.95 -9.54
C LYS A 10 8.52 -1.36 -8.57
N ALA A 11 7.33 -1.96 -8.48
CA ALA A 11 6.29 -1.54 -7.53
C ALA A 11 6.76 -1.70 -6.08
N GLU A 12 7.30 -2.87 -5.72
CA GLU A 12 7.85 -3.12 -4.38
C GLU A 12 8.99 -2.16 -4.01
N LEU A 13 9.87 -1.83 -4.96
CA LEU A 13 10.93 -0.86 -4.72
C LEU A 13 10.37 0.53 -4.43
N ASN A 14 9.31 0.94 -5.13
CA ASN A 14 8.67 2.23 -4.90
C ASN A 14 7.97 2.29 -3.54
N GLU A 15 7.32 1.21 -3.12
CA GLU A 15 6.75 1.08 -1.77
C GLU A 15 7.82 1.22 -0.69
N LEU A 16 8.93 0.51 -0.87
CA LEU A 16 10.07 0.53 0.05
C LEU A 16 10.66 1.94 0.18
N LYS A 17 10.83 2.66 -0.93
CA LYS A 17 11.29 4.05 -0.93
C LYS A 17 10.31 4.99 -0.24
N SER A 18 9.01 4.78 -0.43
CA SER A 18 7.96 5.55 0.23
C SER A 18 8.00 5.34 1.75
N ALA A 19 8.11 4.09 2.20
CA ALA A 19 8.24 3.73 3.62
C ALA A 19 9.49 4.36 4.26
N ILE A 20 10.64 4.27 3.60
CA ILE A 20 11.89 4.91 4.02
C ILE A 20 11.71 6.44 4.16
N SER A 21 11.07 7.08 3.18
CA SER A 21 10.79 8.52 3.24
C SER A 21 9.88 8.89 4.42
N GLN A 22 8.86 8.08 4.70
CA GLN A 22 7.98 8.31 5.84
C GLN A 22 8.69 8.12 7.18
N LEU A 23 9.52 7.09 7.31
CA LEU A 23 10.32 6.83 8.50
C LEU A 23 11.30 7.97 8.79
N SER A 24 11.99 8.46 7.75
CA SER A 24 12.87 9.62 7.84
C SER A 24 12.13 10.86 8.35
N LYS A 25 10.91 11.13 7.83
CA LYS A 25 10.06 12.24 8.29
C LYS A 25 9.60 12.11 9.74
N LYS A 26 9.54 10.88 10.27
CA LYS A 26 9.21 10.58 11.67
C LYS A 26 10.45 10.61 12.59
N GLY A 27 11.64 10.93 12.06
CA GLY A 27 12.88 11.00 12.83
C GLY A 27 13.54 9.64 13.11
N ASN A 28 13.12 8.57 12.42
CA ASN A 28 13.80 7.28 12.52
C ASN A 28 15.08 7.28 11.67
N ASP A 29 16.10 6.59 12.15
CA ASP A 29 17.29 6.32 11.34
C ASP A 29 16.93 5.36 10.21
N VAL A 30 17.12 5.83 8.98
CA VAL A 30 16.85 5.09 7.75
C VAL A 30 18.09 4.94 6.88
N PHE A 31 19.28 5.30 7.39
CA PHE A 31 20.51 5.35 6.61
C PHE A 31 20.85 3.99 5.99
N ILE A 32 20.77 2.93 6.79
CA ILE A 32 21.03 1.55 6.33
C ILE A 32 20.01 1.11 5.29
N ALA A 33 18.73 1.41 5.49
CA ALA A 33 17.69 1.09 4.52
C ALA A 33 17.91 1.84 3.19
N GLN A 34 18.20 3.15 3.24
CA GLN A 34 18.52 3.95 2.05
C GLN A 34 19.71 3.36 1.28
N LEU A 35 20.81 3.05 1.98
CA LEU A 35 22.03 2.52 1.38
C LEU A 35 21.78 1.17 0.69
N LYS A 36 20.98 0.27 1.30
CA LYS A 36 20.58 -0.99 0.68
C LYS A 36 19.67 -0.79 -0.54
N THR A 37 18.80 0.22 -0.54
CA THR A 37 17.91 0.49 -1.69
C THR A 37 18.59 1.11 -2.91
N MET A 38 19.75 1.77 -2.75
CA MET A 38 20.44 2.45 -3.85
C MET A 38 20.85 1.51 -4.99
N ASN A 39 21.17 0.25 -4.67
CA ASN A 39 21.67 -0.74 -5.64
C ASN A 39 20.56 -1.60 -6.26
N ILE A 40 19.31 -1.49 -5.80
CA ILE A 40 18.18 -2.27 -6.30
C ILE A 40 17.74 -1.83 -7.72
N PRO A 41 17.61 -0.53 -8.05
CA PRO A 41 17.19 -0.11 -9.39
C PRO A 41 18.06 -0.65 -10.52
N SER A 42 19.38 -0.68 -10.33
CA SER A 42 20.32 -1.20 -11.34
C SER A 42 20.17 -2.71 -11.52
N LYS A 43 19.86 -3.46 -10.46
CA LYS A 43 19.60 -4.90 -10.51
C LYS A 43 18.25 -5.24 -11.15
N ILE A 44 17.21 -4.44 -10.91
CA ILE A 44 15.92 -4.59 -11.62
C ILE A 44 16.10 -4.31 -13.11
N LYS A 45 16.82 -3.24 -13.49
CA LYS A 45 17.14 -2.96 -14.91
C LYS A 45 17.94 -4.08 -15.57
N MET A 46 18.87 -4.69 -14.82
CA MET A 46 19.64 -5.83 -15.30
C MET A 46 18.73 -7.04 -15.53
N ALA A 47 17.85 -7.37 -14.58
CA ALA A 47 16.85 -8.43 -14.73
C ALA A 47 15.87 -8.16 -15.89
N GLU A 48 15.54 -6.89 -16.15
CA GLU A 48 14.72 -6.47 -17.28
C GLU A 48 15.41 -6.68 -18.62
N ALA A 49 16.70 -6.39 -18.69
CA ALA A 49 17.50 -6.57 -19.90
C ALA A 49 17.84 -8.04 -20.19
N THR A 50 18.19 -8.81 -19.16
CA THR A 50 18.65 -10.20 -19.33
C THR A 50 17.51 -11.21 -19.31
N GLN A 51 16.40 -10.90 -18.62
CA GLN A 51 15.29 -11.82 -18.31
C GLN A 51 15.74 -13.17 -17.72
N ALA A 52 16.93 -13.21 -17.15
CA ALA A 52 17.50 -14.40 -16.57
C ALA A 52 16.99 -14.58 -15.14
N ASP A 53 16.63 -15.81 -14.78
CA ASP A 53 16.03 -16.10 -13.48
C ASP A 53 17.01 -15.81 -12.32
N LYS A 54 18.32 -15.93 -12.58
CA LYS A 54 19.38 -15.54 -11.64
C LYS A 54 19.36 -14.05 -11.28
N ASP A 55 19.05 -13.19 -12.26
CA ASP A 55 19.08 -11.73 -12.08
C ASP A 55 17.78 -11.26 -11.41
N LEU A 56 16.64 -11.91 -11.75
CA LEU A 56 15.37 -11.76 -11.04
C LEU A 56 15.48 -12.18 -9.57
N ALA A 57 16.10 -13.33 -9.29
CA ALA A 57 16.32 -13.81 -7.93
C ALA A 57 17.24 -12.88 -7.14
N ALA A 58 18.29 -12.34 -7.76
CA ALA A 58 19.16 -11.35 -7.15
C ALA A 58 18.40 -10.06 -6.78
N ALA A 59 17.54 -9.55 -7.67
CA ALA A 59 16.71 -8.39 -7.39
C ALA A 59 15.70 -8.64 -6.25
N LYS A 60 15.02 -9.80 -6.25
CA LYS A 60 14.11 -10.23 -5.18
C LYS A 60 14.83 -10.31 -3.83
N ARG A 61 16.03 -10.89 -3.80
CA ARG A 61 16.82 -11.03 -2.56
C ARG A 61 17.21 -9.67 -2.00
N LEU A 62 17.66 -8.74 -2.84
CA LEU A 62 18.02 -7.40 -2.38
C LEU A 62 16.81 -6.61 -1.86
N LEU A 63 15.64 -6.78 -2.48
CA LEU A 63 14.39 -6.22 -1.95
C LEU A 63 14.05 -6.80 -0.58
N ALA A 64 14.11 -8.12 -0.42
CA ALA A 64 13.86 -8.77 0.86
C ALA A 64 14.85 -8.34 1.96
N ASP A 65 16.12 -8.17 1.62
CA ASP A 65 17.13 -7.73 2.59
C ASP A 65 16.99 -6.25 2.96
N ALA A 66 16.54 -5.39 2.03
CA ALA A 66 16.24 -4.00 2.35
C ALA A 66 14.92 -3.86 3.13
N ARG A 67 13.96 -4.77 2.91
CA ARG A 67 12.70 -4.89 3.67
C ARG A 67 12.94 -5.15 5.16
N LYS A 68 13.92 -5.99 5.50
CA LYS A 68 14.25 -6.32 6.91
C LYS A 68 14.74 -5.12 7.73
N GLU A 69 15.28 -4.09 7.07
CA GLU A 69 15.73 -2.87 7.75
C GLU A 69 14.58 -1.90 8.06
N ILE A 70 13.39 -2.17 7.52
CA ILE A 70 12.20 -1.40 7.81
C ILE A 70 11.46 -2.13 8.93
N PRO A 71 11.25 -1.53 10.12
CA PRO A 71 10.49 -2.17 11.18
C PRO A 71 9.11 -2.61 10.67
N GLU A 72 8.63 -3.77 11.12
CA GLU A 72 7.44 -4.44 10.55
C GLU A 72 6.13 -3.61 10.59
N GLY A 73 6.09 -2.51 11.35
CA GLY A 73 5.00 -1.53 11.37
C GLY A 73 5.20 -0.29 10.50
N ALA A 74 6.35 -0.16 9.84
CA ALA A 74 6.69 0.94 8.94
C ALA A 74 6.64 0.57 7.47
N MET A 75 6.76 -0.72 7.15
CA MET A 75 6.13 -1.22 5.94
C MET A 75 4.64 -1.23 6.18
N LEU A 76 3.91 -0.59 5.27
CA LEU A 76 2.48 -0.43 5.30
C LEU A 76 1.79 -1.82 5.39
N LYS A 77 1.64 -2.36 6.61
CA LYS A 77 0.50 -3.24 6.89
C LYS A 77 -0.81 -2.47 6.79
N GLU A 78 -0.74 -1.14 6.78
CA GLU A 78 -1.84 -0.25 6.46
C GLU A 78 -1.33 0.97 5.67
N ASN A 79 -1.64 1.00 4.38
CA ASN A 79 -2.47 2.06 3.80
C ASN A 79 -2.01 3.55 3.85
N PHE A 80 -2.07 4.18 2.67
CA PHE A 80 -2.78 5.45 2.51
C PHE A 80 -2.48 6.57 3.51
N ASN A 81 -1.44 7.37 3.27
CA ASN A 81 -1.41 8.79 3.62
C ASN A 81 -0.05 9.31 3.18
N LYS A 82 0.08 9.89 1.98
CA LYS A 82 0.13 11.35 1.89
C LYS A 82 -0.03 11.88 0.45
N ALA A 83 -0.48 11.07 -0.52
CA ALA A 83 -0.64 11.51 -1.91
C ALA A 83 -1.96 11.08 -2.58
N SER A 84 -2.86 10.46 -1.82
CA SER A 84 -4.07 9.85 -2.35
C SER A 84 -5.27 10.75 -2.14
N GLY A 85 -5.90 11.19 -3.24
CA GLY A 85 -7.08 12.06 -3.22
C GLY A 85 -8.21 11.51 -2.35
N ALA A 86 -9.16 12.38 -1.97
CA ALA A 86 -10.28 12.04 -1.09
C ALA A 86 -11.01 10.73 -1.44
N PHE A 87 -11.04 10.39 -2.74
CA PHE A 87 -11.62 9.15 -3.26
C PHE A 87 -10.94 7.88 -2.80
N GLU A 88 -9.63 7.84 -2.91
CA GLU A 88 -8.88 6.64 -2.60
C GLU A 88 -8.85 6.40 -1.07
N GLN A 89 -8.83 7.47 -0.26
CA GLN A 89 -9.02 7.37 1.19
C GLN A 89 -10.38 6.76 1.54
N VAL A 90 -11.45 7.17 0.84
CA VAL A 90 -12.79 6.61 1.06
C VAL A 90 -12.84 5.13 0.69
N LEU A 91 -12.25 4.73 -0.44
CA LEU A 91 -12.16 3.32 -0.82
C LEU A 91 -11.49 2.47 0.24
N ASN A 92 -10.39 2.98 0.80
CA ASN A 92 -9.66 2.25 1.82
C ASN A 92 -10.46 2.04 3.11
N HIS A 93 -11.09 3.10 3.63
CA HIS A 93 -11.94 2.97 4.83
C HIS A 93 -13.12 2.03 4.60
N LEU A 94 -13.70 1.99 3.39
CA LEU A 94 -14.76 1.03 3.04
C LEU A 94 -14.25 -0.41 2.95
N ALA A 95 -13.04 -0.63 2.43
CA ALA A 95 -12.42 -1.95 2.39
C ALA A 95 -12.13 -2.48 3.80
N GLN A 96 -11.58 -1.64 4.68
CA GLN A 96 -11.33 -1.98 6.08
C GLN A 96 -12.64 -2.25 6.83
N ALA A 97 -13.70 -1.46 6.58
CA ALA A 97 -15.00 -1.70 7.18
C ALA A 97 -15.60 -3.06 6.77
N LYS A 98 -15.42 -3.48 5.51
CA LYS A 98 -15.83 -4.83 5.07
C LYS A 98 -15.01 -5.95 5.71
N ALA A 99 -13.73 -5.73 5.93
CA ALA A 99 -12.88 -6.70 6.63
C ALA A 99 -13.33 -6.86 8.09
N ALA A 100 -13.54 -5.75 8.80
CA ALA A 100 -14.05 -5.76 10.18
C ALA A 100 -15.42 -6.45 10.29
N LEU A 101 -16.29 -6.33 9.28
CA LEU A 101 -17.56 -7.06 9.23
C LEU A 101 -17.39 -8.57 9.06
N LYS A 102 -16.36 -9.02 8.32
CA LYS A 102 -16.05 -10.46 8.21
C LYS A 102 -15.53 -11.05 9.52
N GLU A 103 -14.89 -10.22 10.34
CA GLU A 103 -14.40 -10.58 11.68
C GLU A 103 -15.45 -10.33 12.78
N GLU A 104 -16.71 -10.09 12.40
CA GLU A 104 -17.83 -9.78 13.30
C GLU A 104 -17.62 -8.53 14.18
N ASN A 105 -16.61 -7.72 13.90
CA ASN A 105 -16.30 -6.50 14.63
C ASN A 105 -17.12 -5.31 14.09
N LYS A 106 -18.40 -5.31 14.41
CA LYS A 106 -19.36 -4.27 13.99
C LYS A 106 -19.01 -2.88 14.50
N LYS A 107 -18.33 -2.77 15.65
CA LYS A 107 -17.97 -1.48 16.26
C LYS A 107 -16.90 -0.76 15.42
N GLU A 108 -15.85 -1.49 15.05
CA GLU A 108 -14.77 -0.99 14.21
C GLU A 108 -15.26 -0.68 12.79
N ALA A 109 -16.09 -1.56 12.20
CA ALA A 109 -16.72 -1.30 10.91
C ALA A 109 -17.52 0.01 10.88
N ARG A 110 -18.21 0.34 11.98
CA ARG A 110 -19.00 1.58 12.13
C ARG A 110 -18.12 2.82 12.18
N GLU A 111 -17.00 2.76 12.89
CA GLU A 111 -16.05 3.87 12.98
C GLU A 111 -15.37 4.15 11.64
N LEU A 112 -14.94 3.09 10.95
CA LEU A 112 -14.34 3.19 9.61
C LEU A 112 -15.33 3.74 8.58
N TYR A 113 -16.59 3.28 8.61
CA TYR A 113 -17.65 3.85 7.76
C TYR A 113 -17.89 5.34 8.05
N ARG A 114 -17.82 5.77 9.32
CA ARG A 114 -17.98 7.18 9.69
C ARG A 114 -16.84 8.05 9.15
N GLU A 115 -15.62 7.55 9.18
CA GLU A 115 -14.45 8.22 8.60
C GLU A 115 -14.52 8.33 7.06
N ALA A 116 -15.05 7.29 6.39
CA ALA A 116 -15.36 7.34 4.97
C ALA A 116 -16.45 8.40 4.66
N ALA A 117 -17.52 8.42 5.46
CA ALA A 117 -18.66 9.32 5.27
C ALA A 117 -18.27 10.81 5.37
N LYS A 118 -17.34 11.18 6.27
CA LYS A 118 -16.81 12.56 6.40
C LYS A 118 -16.19 13.08 5.10
N ARG A 119 -15.61 12.19 4.30
CA ARG A 119 -14.87 12.51 3.06
C ARG A 119 -15.72 12.32 1.80
N PHE A 120 -16.89 11.69 1.93
CA PHE A 120 -17.85 11.46 0.86
C PHE A 120 -18.32 12.75 0.13
N PRO A 121 -18.55 13.89 0.80
CA PRO A 121 -18.97 15.12 0.12
C PRO A 121 -17.97 15.62 -0.91
N ALA A 122 -16.66 15.41 -0.66
CA ALA A 122 -15.56 15.87 -1.49
C ALA A 122 -15.35 15.05 -2.78
N LEU A 123 -16.17 14.02 -3.01
CA LEU A 123 -16.08 13.14 -4.17
C LEU A 123 -16.89 13.66 -5.36
N SER A 124 -16.39 13.40 -6.57
CA SER A 124 -17.13 13.66 -7.81
C SER A 124 -18.34 12.72 -7.94
N GLY A 125 -19.30 13.08 -8.79
CA GLY A 125 -20.50 12.25 -9.02
C GLY A 125 -20.19 10.83 -9.51
N GLU A 126 -19.16 10.66 -10.34
CA GLU A 126 -18.71 9.35 -10.81
C GLU A 126 -18.04 8.52 -9.71
N GLN A 127 -17.26 9.17 -8.86
CA GLN A 127 -16.62 8.54 -7.71
C GLN A 127 -17.66 8.03 -6.70
N LYS A 128 -18.68 8.85 -6.41
CA LYS A 128 -19.81 8.45 -5.53
C LYS A 128 -20.53 7.22 -6.08
N LYS A 129 -20.79 7.16 -7.39
CA LYS A 129 -21.43 5.99 -8.03
C LYS A 129 -20.64 4.70 -7.84
N LYS A 130 -19.30 4.76 -7.89
CA LYS A 130 -18.42 3.59 -7.72
C LYS A 130 -18.46 3.01 -6.30
N ILE A 131 -18.60 3.86 -5.27
CA ILE A 131 -18.54 3.43 -3.86
C ILE A 131 -19.90 3.20 -3.22
N MET A 132 -20.98 3.69 -3.83
CA MET A 132 -22.35 3.54 -3.33
C MET A 132 -22.77 2.09 -3.04
N PRO A 133 -22.45 1.09 -3.89
CA PRO A 133 -22.75 -0.31 -3.59
C PRO A 133 -22.07 -0.77 -2.30
N ASP A 134 -20.81 -0.39 -2.11
CA ASP A 134 -20.02 -0.76 -0.94
C ASP A 134 -20.55 -0.12 0.34
N CYS A 135 -20.93 1.16 0.27
CA CYS A 135 -21.59 1.85 1.37
C CYS A 135 -22.90 1.17 1.79
N ARG A 136 -23.71 0.70 0.82
CA ARG A 136 -24.98 0.01 1.12
C ARG A 136 -24.75 -1.30 1.88
N VAL A 137 -23.85 -2.16 1.37
CA VAL A 137 -23.52 -3.44 2.01
C VAL A 137 -23.06 -3.23 3.45
N ILE A 138 -22.19 -2.24 3.67
CA ILE A 138 -21.67 -1.92 4.99
C ILE A 138 -22.80 -1.43 5.91
N VAL A 139 -23.65 -0.50 5.46
CA VAL A 139 -24.79 0.01 6.26
C VAL A 139 -25.81 -1.08 6.61
N GLU A 140 -26.09 -2.00 5.68
CA GLU A 140 -26.99 -3.13 5.93
C GLU A 140 -26.42 -4.13 6.94
N SER A 141 -25.09 -4.28 6.98
CA SER A 141 -24.41 -5.23 7.87
C SER A 141 -24.14 -4.68 9.28
N ILE A 142 -24.08 -3.34 9.43
CA ILE A 142 -23.89 -2.67 10.73
C ILE A 142 -25.23 -2.37 11.43
N LYS A 143 -26.35 -2.43 10.71
CA LYS A 143 -27.69 -2.40 11.32
C LYS A 143 -27.92 -3.61 12.24
#